data_AF-A0A4Y2EFQ8-F1
#
_entry.id   AF-A0A4Y2EFQ8-F1
#
_cell.length_a   1.000
_cell.length_b   1.000
_cell.length_c   1.000
_cell.angle_alpha   90.00
_cell.angle_beta   90.00
_cell.angle_gamma   90.00
#
_symmetry.space_group_name_H-M   'P 1'
#
loop_
_entity.id
_entity.type
_entity.pdbx_description
1 polymer ?
#
loop_
_entity_poly.entity_id
_entity_poly.type
_entity_poly.pdbx_seq_one_letter_code
_entity_poly.pdbx_strand_id
1 'polypeptide(L)'
;MRYLLQKYVKEDTVKELSLILDRRTRWNSLLAMIERFHKLKVCIDKALIDIGCDTKFIDLEWSKIKDLIESLQPFKLDLEPLCRRDSTLLK
;
A
#
# COMPACT_ATOMS: atom_id res chain seq x y z
N MET A 1 -10.48 9.16 11.68
CA MET A 1 -9.96 8.14 10.74
C MET A 1 -8.84 7.30 11.33
N ARG A 2 -7.70 7.90 11.72
CA ARG A 2 -6.49 7.16 12.17
C ARG A 2 -6.74 6.14 13.30
N TYR A 3 -7.49 6.53 14.34
CA TYR A 3 -7.79 5.67 15.49
C TYR A 3 -8.68 4.47 15.13
N LEU A 4 -9.73 4.69 14.32
CA LEU A 4 -10.65 3.64 13.88
C LEU A 4 -9.96 2.64 12.95
N LEU A 5 -9.09 3.12 12.05
CA LEU A 5 -8.30 2.25 11.19
C LEU A 5 -7.37 1.34 12.01
N GLN A 6 -6.72 1.87 13.04
CA GLN A 6 -5.86 1.07 13.94
C GLN A 6 -6.64 0.00 14.70
N LYS A 7 -7.88 0.30 15.12
CA LYS A 7 -8.78 -0.67 15.76
C LYS A 7 -9.09 -1.83 14.82
N TYR A 8 -9.57 -1.55 13.60
CA TYR A 8 -9.91 -2.59 12.63
C TYR A 8 -8.70 -3.40 12.16
N VAL A 9 -7.54 -2.77 12.00
CA VAL A 9 -6.29 -3.48 11.70
C VAL A 9 -5.92 -4.46 12.83
N LYS A 10 -6.11 -4.11 14.10
CA LYS A 10 -5.84 -5.02 15.22
C LYS A 10 -6.84 -6.17 15.32
N GLU A 11 -8.10 -5.90 14.96
CA GLU A 11 -9.18 -6.89 15.02
C GLU A 11 -9.13 -7.88 13.84
N ASP A 12 -8.87 -7.40 12.61
CA ASP A 12 -8.87 -8.22 11.39
C ASP A 12 -7.47 -8.78 11.04
N THR A 13 -6.38 -8.21 11.55
CA THR A 13 -5.01 -8.67 11.31
C THR A 13 -4.27 -8.95 12.61
N VAL A 14 -3.81 -10.20 12.80
CA VAL A 14 -3.04 -10.67 13.98
C VAL A 14 -1.69 -9.92 14.17
N LYS A 15 -1.30 -9.03 13.25
CA LYS A 15 -0.05 -8.25 13.30
C LYS A 15 -0.35 -6.74 13.21
N GLU A 16 0.26 -5.97 14.11
CA GLU A 16 0.27 -4.49 14.02
C GLU A 16 0.95 -4.03 12.73
N LEU A 17 0.16 -3.54 11.76
CA LEU A 17 0.67 -2.82 10.61
C LEU A 17 0.91 -1.36 11.00
N SER A 18 2.19 -0.98 11.12
CA SER A 18 2.57 0.42 11.34
C SER A 18 2.16 1.27 10.11
N LEU A 19 1.35 2.31 10.34
CA LEU A 19 1.03 3.34 9.34
C LEU A 19 2.31 4.04 8.88
N ILE A 20 2.65 3.91 7.60
CA ILE A 20 3.79 4.62 6.99
C ILE A 20 3.35 6.07 6.76
N LEU A 21 4.07 7.03 7.34
CA LEU A 21 3.85 8.47 7.12
C LEU A 21 4.41 8.89 5.76
N ASP A 22 3.74 9.87 5.14
CA ASP A 22 4.11 10.43 3.84
C ASP A 22 5.49 11.13 3.94
N ARG A 23 6.50 10.53 3.32
CA ARG A 23 7.84 11.15 3.13
C ARG A 23 8.12 11.21 1.63
N ARG A 24 9.10 12.02 1.23
CA ARG A 24 9.65 12.00 -0.14
C ARG A 24 10.19 10.60 -0.42
N THR A 25 9.37 9.77 -1.06
CA THR A 25 9.57 8.33 -1.14
C THR A 25 10.15 7.96 -2.49
N ARG A 26 11.19 7.11 -2.48
CA ARG A 26 11.59 6.37 -3.67
C ARG A 26 10.40 5.51 -4.11
N TRP A 27 10.25 5.23 -5.40
CA TRP A 27 9.16 4.42 -5.95
C TRP A 27 8.98 3.06 -5.23
N ASN A 28 10.05 2.46 -4.71
CA ASN A 28 9.99 1.26 -3.86
C ASN A 28 9.14 1.44 -2.58
N SER A 29 9.24 2.61 -1.95
CA SER A 29 8.44 2.95 -0.77
C SER A 29 7.00 3.31 -1.14
N LEU A 30 6.77 3.89 -2.33
CA LEU A 30 5.44 4.14 -2.87
C LEU A 30 4.70 2.82 -3.13
N LEU A 31 5.34 1.86 -3.81
CA LEU A 31 4.79 0.52 -4.05
C LEU A 31 4.42 -0.16 -2.71
N ALA A 32 5.34 -0.17 -1.74
CA ALA A 32 5.08 -0.76 -0.43
C ALA A 32 3.93 -0.06 0.33
N MET A 33 3.74 1.25 0.12
CA MET A 33 2.62 1.99 0.72
C MET A 33 1.29 1.61 0.06
N ILE A 34 1.23 1.56 -1.27
CA ILE A 34 0.03 1.22 -2.03
C ILE A 34 -0.37 -0.24 -1.81
N GLU A 35 0.59 -1.17 -1.76
CA GLU A 35 0.36 -2.58 -1.41
C GLU A 35 -0.31 -2.71 -0.03
N ARG A 36 0.22 -1.99 0.98
CA ARG A 36 -0.37 -1.98 2.33
C ARG A 36 -1.76 -1.36 2.34
N PHE A 37 -1.97 -0.27 1.60
CA PHE A 37 -3.27 0.38 1.47
C PHE A 37 -4.31 -0.58 0.88
N HIS A 38 -4.00 -1.23 -0.24
CA HIS A 38 -4.89 -2.21 -0.89
C HIS A 38 -5.19 -3.41 0.03
N LYS A 39 -4.19 -3.87 0.80
CA LYS A 39 -4.37 -4.97 1.77
C LYS A 39 -5.33 -4.62 2.91
N LEU A 40 -5.44 -3.35 3.26
CA LEU A 40 -6.31 -2.84 4.30
C LEU A 40 -7.68 -2.38 3.80
N LYS A 41 -8.06 -2.68 2.55
CA LYS A 41 -9.33 -2.19 1.95
C LYS A 41 -10.55 -2.40 2.84
N VAL A 42 -10.68 -3.59 3.44
CA VAL A 42 -11.83 -3.93 4.30
C VAL A 42 -11.84 -3.09 5.57
N CYS A 43 -10.68 -2.88 6.20
CA CYS A 43 -10.54 -2.03 7.37
C CYS A 43 -10.81 -0.55 7.04
N ILE A 44 -10.41 -0.11 5.84
CA ILE A 44 -10.68 1.24 5.34
C ILE A 44 -12.19 1.42 5.15
N ASP A 45 -12.86 0.49 4.47
CA ASP A 45 -14.31 0.55 4.23
C ASP A 45 -15.11 0.58 5.54
N LYS A 46 -14.76 -0.29 6.51
CA LYS A 46 -15.36 -0.27 7.85
C LYS A 46 -15.13 1.07 8.56
N ALA A 47 -13.91 1.60 8.53
CA ALA A 47 -13.59 2.88 9.15
C ALA A 47 -14.30 4.07 8.48
N LEU A 48 -14.54 4.03 7.17
CA LEU A 48 -15.30 5.05 6.45
C LEU A 48 -16.78 5.01 6.85
N ILE A 49 -17.36 3.82 6.99
CA ILE A 49 -18.74 3.63 7.48
C ILE A 49 -18.90 4.21 8.89
N ASP A 50 -17.99 3.89 9.81
CA ASP A 50 -18.06 4.34 11.21
C ASP A 50 -17.98 5.86 11.38
N ILE A 51 -17.32 6.56 10.46
CA ILE A 51 -17.20 8.02 10.49
C ILE A 51 -18.39 8.69 9.79
N GLY A 52 -19.25 7.91 9.13
CA GLY A 52 -20.33 8.45 8.30
C GLY A 52 -19.80 9.13 7.04
N CYS A 53 -18.69 8.62 6.48
CA CYS A 53 -18.16 9.12 5.22
C CYS A 53 -19.01 8.60 4.05
N ASP A 54 -19.68 9.51 3.34
CA ASP A 54 -20.51 9.18 2.17
C ASP A 54 -19.69 8.70 0.97
N THR A 55 -18.40 9.06 0.92
CA THR A 55 -17.49 8.60 -0.13
C THR A 55 -16.85 7.28 0.25
N LYS A 56 -17.00 6.29 -0.63
CA LYS A 56 -16.37 4.97 -0.56
C LYS A 56 -15.65 4.70 -1.87
N PHE A 57 -14.57 3.93 -1.78
CA PHE A 57 -13.91 3.43 -2.98
C PHE A 57 -14.81 2.42 -3.67
N ILE A 58 -15.07 2.62 -4.96
CA ILE A 58 -15.80 1.64 -5.77
C ILE A 58 -14.86 0.55 -6.29
N ASP A 59 -15.42 -0.59 -6.69
CA ASP A 59 -14.64 -1.73 -7.18
C ASP A 59 -13.69 -1.36 -8.34
N LEU A 60 -14.11 -0.44 -9.21
CA LEU A 60 -13.28 0.07 -10.29
C LEU A 60 -12.02 0.80 -9.78
N GLU A 61 -12.14 1.58 -8.71
CA GLU A 61 -11.00 2.29 -8.11
C GLU A 61 -10.05 1.31 -7.42
N TRP A 62 -10.60 0.31 -6.73
CA TRP A 62 -9.81 -0.79 -6.17
C TRP A 62 -9.08 -1.59 -7.25
N SER A 63 -9.73 -1.85 -8.38
CA SER A 63 -9.10 -2.51 -9.53
C SER A 63 -7.94 -1.69 -10.08
N LYS A 64 -8.10 -0.37 -10.27
CA LYS A 64 -7.02 0.51 -10.74
C LYS A 64 -5.82 0.51 -9.78
N ILE A 65 -6.08 0.47 -8.47
CA ILE A 65 -5.00 0.37 -7.46
C ILE A 65 -4.27 -0.98 -7.59
N LYS A 66 -5.00 -2.07 -7.83
CA LYS A 66 -4.42 -3.39 -8.08
C LYS A 66 -3.57 -3.41 -9.35
N ASP A 67 -4.07 -2.86 -10.45
CA ASP A 67 -3.36 -2.75 -11.72
C ASP A 67 -2.08 -1.91 -11.57
N LEU A 68 -2.14 -0.85 -10.75
CA LEU A 68 -0.96 -0.04 -10.42
C LEU A 68 0.09 -0.84 -9.62
N ILE A 69 -0.33 -1.68 -8.67
CA ILE A 69 0.60 -2.55 -7.93
C ILE A 69 1.24 -3.56 -8.89
N GLU A 70 0.44 -4.22 -9.73
CA GLU A 70 0.91 -5.24 -10.67
C GLU A 70 1.85 -4.68 -11.73
N SER A 71 1.60 -3.46 -12.20
CA SER A 71 2.50 -2.78 -13.16
C SER A 71 3.81 -2.32 -12.52
N LEU A 72 3.82 -1.97 -11.23
CA LEU A 72 5.02 -1.53 -10.50
C LEU A 72 5.87 -2.69 -9.94
N GLN A 73 5.28 -3.86 -9.74
CA GLN A 73 5.97 -5.03 -9.18
C GLN A 73 7.20 -5.50 -10.01
N PRO A 74 7.12 -5.60 -11.35
CA PRO A 74 8.25 -5.99 -12.20
C PRO A 74 9.43 -5.02 -12.07
N PHE A 75 9.16 -3.72 -12.02
CA PHE A 75 10.20 -2.72 -11.82
C PHE A 75 10.95 -2.95 -10.51
N LYS A 76 10.26 -3.38 -9.44
CA LYS A 76 10.90 -3.77 -8.18
C LYS A 76 11.91 -4.89 -8.40
N LEU A 77 11.48 -5.96 -9.03
CA LEU A 77 12.33 -7.13 -9.24
C LEU A 77 13.52 -6.84 -10.17
N ASP A 78 13.34 -6.00 -11.18
CA ASP A 78 14.37 -5.72 -12.19
C ASP A 78 15.34 -4.59 -11.80
N LEU A 79 14.86 -3.57 -11.10
CA LEU A 79 15.67 -2.41 -10.70
C LEU A 79 16.35 -2.59 -9.34
N GLU A 80 15.80 -3.40 -8.44
CA GLU A 80 16.39 -3.65 -7.12
C GLU A 80 17.78 -4.31 -7.21
N PRO A 81 18.07 -5.22 -8.17
CA PRO A 81 19.42 -5.67 -8.48
C PRO A 81 20.33 -4.57 -9.04
N LEU A 82 19.82 -3.73 -9.95
CA LEU A 82 20.57 -2.63 -10.59
C LEU A 82 20.87 -1.47 -9.63
N CYS A 83 20.16 -1.37 -8.52
CA CYS A 83 20.38 -0.36 -7.48
C CYS A 83 21.34 -0.85 -6.37
N ARG A 84 21.85 -2.09 -6.44
CA ARG A 84 22.85 -2.59 -5.49
C ARG A 84 24.19 -1.90 -5.78
N ARG A 85 24.96 -1.60 -4.74
CA ARG A 85 26.30 -0.98 -4.93
C ARG A 85 27.26 -1.89 -5.70
N ASP A 86 26.95 -3.17 -5.73
CA ASP A 86 27.76 -4.23 -6.30
C ASP A 86 27.35 -4.54 -7.75
N SER A 87 26.32 -3.85 -8.29
CA SER A 87 25.88 -4.06 -9.67
C SER A 87 26.81 -3.35 -10.64
N THR A 88 27.67 -4.11 -11.32
CA THR A 88 28.44 -3.64 -12.46
C THR A 88 27.57 -3.74 -13.72
N LEU A 89 27.39 -2.61 -14.42
CA LEU A 89 26.72 -2.54 -15.73
C LEU A 89 27.53 -3.20 -16.86
N LEU A 90 28.76 -3.61 -16.58
CA LEU A 90 29.64 -4.28 -17.51
C LEU A 90 29.60 -5.78 -17.24
N LYS A 91 29.37 -6.53 -18.32
CA LYS A 91 29.44 -7.98 -18.37
C LYS A 91 30.88 -8.45 -18.52
#